data_AF-A0A812SRE7-F1
#
_entry.id   AF-A0A812SRE7-F1
#
_cell.length_a   1.000
_cell.length_b   1.000
_cell.length_c   1.000
_cell.angle_alpha   90.00
_cell.angle_beta   90.00
_cell.angle_gamma   90.00
#
_symmetry.space_group_name_H-M   'P 1'
#
loop_
_entity.id
_entity.type
_entity.pdbx_description
1 polymer ?
#
loop_
_entity_poly.entity_id
_entity_poly.type
_entity_poly.pdbx_seq_one_letter_code
_entity_poly.pdbx_strand_id
1 'polypeptide(L)'
;MLGLSDNAVHVWPKGAFRSLVVAVLIALAPQGSNATLKAKLSADAHLAVGAGQEVTRAGTLQVGEATVAENVEFLSKTLSRFRSFALNAQQSVEERHQNEEQRLQEAVAQAKDPKVKTALQQSVASNKESLDETKSIYSNIVTFSDSMLSLLKKTSSSGYNCDQLACGLHASCADTLNGASCVCDEGYIGQGKDCQAPPAFAPHLLLGENAVHASDVHVTAFDGNKIAVVFRDENKGNSGALVVGTVQEAGSIELSPLEIFTAAGAQAFSPVVAGSDSRSLAIAWRDSAKSGACRLRAAKLGASGIRGAEMALSWGPAVDFCNDQAHKMSIQAFDKNRFVVLYSDKARGPDPSHMESFGNSILADVGELGNVSMLGNFRFTDSAVARLEATKVSKNGFVLAARASPAVDEMNPQTVKQEAMAIYGELVGEDLVFDPNPVNLEPKEGQIWARGVSLIAPNTLAYAYQDGKNSQLKIAVLDIHPQTHRMQVAHAPEALGKGVSPYVSMLSLPYSASDPYAMTYFQGDEGESLLSICGLSAERRLQNCEDFPWLTQKVSSVSGASLGDGRVVMAFATPSGVPYYSLFGLSKK
;
A
#
# COMPACT_ATOMS: atom_id res chain seq x y z
N MET A 1 -58.30 -40.63 -39.34
CA MET A 1 -59.55 -39.93 -39.71
C MET A 1 -59.99 -39.10 -38.52
N LEU A 2 -60.29 -37.81 -38.77
CA LEU A 2 -60.70 -36.75 -37.81
C LEU A 2 -59.54 -36.33 -36.89
N GLY A 3 -58.97 -35.11 -36.91
CA GLY A 3 -59.44 -33.79 -37.32
C GLY A 3 -59.44 -32.90 -36.06
N LEU A 4 -58.36 -32.15 -35.80
CA LEU A 4 -58.31 -31.16 -34.71
C LEU A 4 -57.64 -29.87 -35.18
N SER A 5 -58.20 -28.78 -34.67
CA SER A 5 -58.29 -27.41 -35.17
C SER A 5 -57.07 -26.51 -34.94
N ASP A 6 -56.92 -25.54 -35.86
CA ASP A 6 -56.26 -24.25 -35.68
C ASP A 6 -56.88 -23.39 -34.56
N ASN A 7 -56.09 -22.41 -34.08
CA ASN A 7 -56.31 -21.31 -33.11
C ASN A 7 -55.67 -21.56 -31.73
N ALA A 8 -54.91 -20.66 -31.08
CA ALA A 8 -54.70 -19.23 -31.28
C ALA A 8 -53.32 -18.80 -30.73
N VAL A 9 -52.54 -18.06 -31.53
CA VAL A 9 -51.37 -17.30 -31.07
C VAL A 9 -51.88 -15.90 -30.69
N HIS A 10 -51.87 -15.57 -29.39
CA HIS A 10 -52.19 -14.22 -28.92
C HIS A 10 -51.01 -13.29 -29.20
N VAL A 11 -51.19 -12.46 -30.23
CA VAL A 11 -50.29 -11.38 -30.62
C VAL A 11 -50.34 -10.27 -29.56
N TRP A 12 -49.18 -9.94 -28.98
CA TRP A 12 -49.00 -8.74 -28.16
C TRP A 12 -49.37 -7.47 -28.94
N PRO A 13 -50.04 -6.48 -28.35
CA PRO A 13 -50.35 -5.23 -29.02
C PRO A 13 -49.04 -4.44 -29.21
N LYS A 14 -48.52 -4.43 -30.44
CA LYS A 14 -47.31 -3.71 -30.88
C LYS A 14 -47.33 -2.19 -30.60
N GLY A 15 -48.44 -1.63 -30.12
CA GLY A 15 -48.61 -0.20 -29.84
C GLY A 15 -48.05 0.28 -28.49
N ALA A 16 -48.06 -0.57 -27.45
CA ALA A 16 -47.68 -0.14 -26.09
C ALA A 16 -46.16 0.07 -25.94
N PHE A 17 -45.37 -0.83 -26.54
CA PHE A 17 -43.91 -0.75 -26.49
C PHE A 17 -43.36 0.43 -27.31
N ARG A 18 -43.98 0.73 -28.46
CA ARG A 18 -43.64 1.91 -29.28
C ARG A 18 -43.91 3.22 -28.53
N SER A 19 -45.04 3.33 -27.83
CA SER A 19 -45.38 4.54 -27.07
C SER A 19 -44.41 4.78 -25.90
N LEU A 20 -43.97 3.71 -25.23
CA LEU A 20 -42.99 3.80 -24.13
C LEU A 20 -41.61 4.25 -24.64
N VAL A 21 -41.12 3.66 -25.73
CA VAL A 21 -39.82 4.01 -26.33
C VAL A 21 -39.81 5.46 -26.83
N VAL A 22 -40.92 5.93 -27.43
CA VAL A 22 -41.05 7.33 -27.88
C VAL A 22 -41.05 8.29 -26.69
N ALA A 23 -41.74 7.99 -25.60
CA ALA A 23 -41.75 8.83 -24.40
C ALA A 23 -40.36 8.95 -23.74
N VAL A 24 -39.60 7.85 -23.68
CA VAL A 24 -38.23 7.83 -23.14
C VAL A 24 -37.27 8.63 -24.04
N LEU A 25 -37.39 8.51 -25.36
CA LEU A 25 -36.56 9.28 -26.30
C LEU A 25 -36.86 10.79 -26.25
N ILE A 26 -38.11 11.19 -25.98
CA ILE A 26 -38.48 12.61 -25.80
C ILE A 26 -37.90 13.16 -24.49
N ALA A 27 -37.91 12.37 -23.40
CA ALA A 27 -37.40 12.79 -22.09
C ALA A 27 -35.87 12.93 -22.03
N LEU A 28 -35.13 12.20 -22.89
CA LEU A 28 -33.67 12.20 -22.93
C LEU A 28 -33.08 13.18 -23.96
N ALA A 29 -33.89 13.92 -24.70
CA ALA A 29 -33.41 14.87 -25.70
C ALA A 29 -32.79 16.12 -25.02
N PRO A 30 -31.53 16.49 -25.32
CA PRO A 30 -30.87 17.64 -24.72
C PRO A 30 -31.60 18.95 -25.06
N GLN A 31 -31.65 19.87 -24.08
CA GLN A 31 -32.22 21.21 -24.25
C GLN A 31 -31.39 21.98 -25.28
N GLY A 32 -31.90 22.06 -26.51
CA GLY A 32 -31.20 22.62 -27.68
C GLY A 32 -31.49 21.89 -28.99
N SER A 33 -32.18 20.74 -28.95
CA SER A 33 -32.56 20.00 -30.16
C SER A 33 -33.82 20.56 -30.86
N ASN A 34 -33.73 20.62 -32.19
CA ASN A 34 -34.67 21.23 -33.15
C ASN A 34 -36.16 21.02 -32.84
N ALA A 35 -36.93 22.12 -32.79
CA ALA A 35 -38.39 22.13 -32.59
C ALA A 35 -39.16 21.21 -33.58
N THR A 36 -38.58 20.97 -34.76
CA THR A 36 -39.10 20.09 -35.81
C THR A 36 -39.08 18.60 -35.44
N LEU A 37 -38.16 18.16 -34.57
CA LEU A 37 -38.08 16.76 -34.13
C LEU A 37 -39.15 16.45 -33.07
N LYS A 38 -39.39 17.38 -32.15
CA LYS A 38 -40.49 17.31 -31.16
C LYS A 38 -41.87 17.33 -31.84
N ALA A 39 -42.05 18.16 -32.87
CA ALA A 39 -43.29 18.21 -33.62
C ALA A 39 -43.60 16.89 -34.34
N LYS A 40 -42.60 16.25 -34.97
CA LYS A 40 -42.76 14.94 -35.63
C LYS A 40 -43.08 13.80 -34.66
N LEU A 41 -42.45 13.76 -33.49
CA LEU A 41 -42.71 12.72 -32.49
C LEU A 41 -44.09 12.85 -31.82
N SER A 42 -44.67 14.06 -31.74
CA SER A 42 -46.03 14.26 -31.22
C SER A 42 -47.13 13.88 -32.23
N ALA A 43 -46.88 14.05 -33.53
CA ALA A 43 -47.84 13.72 -34.58
C ALA A 43 -48.11 12.21 -34.69
N ASP A 44 -47.08 11.38 -34.46
CA ASP A 44 -47.21 9.92 -34.50
C ASP A 44 -47.95 9.33 -33.28
N ALA A 45 -48.05 10.07 -32.17
CA ALA A 45 -48.77 9.63 -30.97
C ALA A 45 -50.31 9.79 -31.08
N HIS A 46 -50.80 10.66 -31.98
CA HIS A 46 -52.22 10.96 -32.11
C HIS A 46 -53.02 10.03 -33.05
N LEU A 47 -52.37 9.07 -33.72
CA LEU A 47 -53.01 8.19 -34.71
C LEU A 47 -53.61 6.87 -34.16
N ALA A 48 -53.76 6.72 -32.83
CA ALA A 48 -54.20 5.46 -32.22
C ALA A 48 -55.37 5.57 -31.23
N VAL A 49 -56.28 6.55 -31.37
CA VAL A 49 -57.51 6.61 -30.57
C VAL A 49 -58.72 6.77 -31.49
N GLY A 50 -59.58 5.75 -31.48
CA GLY A 50 -60.77 5.66 -32.30
C GLY A 50 -61.86 6.68 -31.93
N ALA A 51 -62.69 6.95 -32.93
CA ALA A 51 -63.80 7.89 -32.91
C ALA A 51 -64.80 7.64 -31.77
N GLY A 52 -64.98 8.66 -30.92
CA GLY A 52 -66.05 8.77 -29.94
C GLY A 52 -66.44 10.24 -29.79
N GLN A 53 -67.72 10.53 -30.01
CA GLN A 53 -68.38 11.84 -30.09
C GLN A 53 -67.86 12.95 -29.17
N GLU A 54 -67.61 14.10 -29.79
CA GLU A 54 -67.38 15.40 -29.15
C GLU A 54 -68.59 15.85 -28.32
N VAL A 55 -68.36 16.10 -27.03
CA VAL A 55 -69.11 17.10 -26.26
C VAL A 55 -68.12 18.17 -25.85
N THR A 56 -68.24 19.33 -26.49
CA THR A 56 -67.46 20.54 -26.23
C THR A 56 -67.83 21.14 -24.88
N ARG A 57 -66.88 21.16 -23.94
CA ARG A 57 -66.87 22.16 -22.86
C ARG A 57 -65.45 22.61 -22.59
N ALA A 58 -65.18 23.85 -23.02
CA ALA A 58 -63.92 24.54 -22.87
C ALA A 58 -63.64 24.92 -21.41
N GLY A 59 -62.44 24.55 -20.96
CA GLY A 59 -61.79 25.01 -19.74
C GLY A 59 -60.30 24.77 -19.91
N THR A 60 -59.60 25.71 -20.55
CA THR A 60 -58.16 25.61 -20.81
C THR A 60 -57.41 25.84 -19.49
N LEU A 61 -57.05 24.75 -18.81
CA LEU A 61 -56.08 24.75 -17.71
C LEU A 61 -54.69 25.05 -18.30
N GLN A 62 -54.12 26.22 -17.98
CA GLN A 62 -52.71 26.51 -18.20
C GLN A 62 -51.89 25.67 -17.21
N VAL A 63 -51.31 24.58 -17.69
CA VAL A 63 -50.33 23.77 -16.95
C VAL A 63 -48.94 24.34 -17.27
N GLY A 64 -48.23 24.85 -16.26
CA GLY A 64 -46.84 25.30 -16.40
C GLY A 64 -45.89 24.14 -16.73
N GLU A 65 -44.71 24.45 -17.29
CA GLU A 65 -43.69 23.43 -17.61
C GLU A 65 -43.27 22.66 -16.34
N ALA A 66 -43.36 21.33 -16.40
CA ALA A 66 -42.98 20.45 -15.30
C ALA A 66 -41.49 20.64 -14.95
N THR A 67 -41.22 20.85 -13.67
CA THR A 67 -39.86 20.96 -13.14
C THR A 67 -39.11 19.63 -13.30
N VAL A 68 -37.77 19.69 -13.36
CA VAL A 68 -36.92 18.49 -13.47
C VAL A 68 -37.16 17.51 -12.31
N ALA A 69 -37.46 18.03 -11.12
CA ALA A 69 -37.80 17.22 -9.93
C ALA A 69 -39.11 16.44 -10.11
N GLU A 70 -40.16 17.08 -10.65
CA GLU A 70 -41.45 16.43 -10.93
C GLU A 70 -41.32 15.33 -11.99
N ASN A 71 -40.44 15.53 -12.99
CA ASN A 71 -40.16 14.52 -14.01
C ASN A 71 -39.42 13.29 -13.45
N VAL A 72 -38.48 13.48 -12.51
CA VAL A 72 -37.76 12.38 -11.87
C VAL A 72 -38.65 11.59 -10.91
N GLU A 73 -39.50 12.28 -10.13
CA GLU A 73 -40.46 11.63 -9.26
C GLU A 73 -41.46 10.79 -10.07
N PHE A 74 -42.00 11.36 -11.15
CA PHE A 74 -42.91 10.65 -12.08
C PHE A 74 -42.25 9.40 -12.68
N LEU A 75 -40.98 9.51 -13.11
CA LEU A 75 -40.24 8.38 -13.67
C LEU A 75 -39.98 7.29 -12.62
N SER A 76 -39.60 7.67 -11.40
CA SER A 76 -39.39 6.71 -10.29
C SER A 76 -40.67 5.95 -9.94
N LYS A 77 -41.82 6.63 -9.88
CA LYS A 77 -43.13 6.04 -9.63
C LYS A 77 -43.56 5.10 -10.76
N THR A 78 -43.23 5.46 -11.99
CA THR A 78 -43.51 4.62 -13.17
C THR A 78 -42.66 3.36 -13.17
N LEU A 79 -41.37 3.45 -12.89
CA LEU A 79 -40.47 2.30 -12.77
C LEU A 79 -40.88 1.37 -11.62
N SER A 80 -41.29 1.92 -10.48
CA SER A 80 -41.81 1.12 -9.36
C SER A 80 -43.08 0.35 -9.75
N ARG A 81 -44.00 0.98 -10.49
CA ARG A 81 -45.20 0.30 -11.00
C ARG A 81 -44.85 -0.80 -12.01
N PHE A 82 -43.88 -0.54 -12.88
CA PHE A 82 -43.41 -1.51 -13.86
C PHE A 82 -42.76 -2.74 -13.20
N ARG A 83 -41.96 -2.53 -12.14
CA ARG A 83 -41.41 -3.60 -11.31
C ARG A 83 -42.51 -4.43 -10.64
N SER A 84 -43.48 -3.79 -9.98
CA SER A 84 -44.60 -4.49 -9.35
C SER A 84 -45.41 -5.30 -10.36
N PHE A 85 -45.63 -4.75 -11.57
CA PHE A 85 -46.29 -5.47 -12.66
C PHE A 85 -45.50 -6.72 -13.05
N ALA A 86 -44.18 -6.62 -13.23
CA ALA A 86 -43.34 -7.75 -13.60
C ALA A 86 -43.37 -8.87 -12.56
N LEU A 87 -43.31 -8.54 -11.27
CA LEU A 87 -43.39 -9.52 -10.18
C LEU A 87 -44.75 -10.23 -10.14
N ASN A 88 -45.84 -9.47 -10.25
CA ASN A 88 -47.19 -10.04 -10.25
C ASN A 88 -47.44 -10.92 -11.50
N ALA A 89 -46.94 -10.49 -12.66
CA ALA A 89 -47.06 -11.25 -13.90
C ALA A 89 -46.22 -12.54 -13.87
N GLN A 90 -45.02 -12.49 -13.29
CA GLN A 90 -44.18 -13.67 -13.08
C GLN A 90 -44.88 -14.70 -12.19
N GLN A 91 -45.46 -14.26 -11.06
CA GLN A 91 -46.21 -15.15 -10.18
C GLN A 91 -47.41 -15.79 -10.88
N SER A 92 -48.19 -15.01 -11.63
CA SER A 92 -49.34 -15.53 -12.38
C SER A 92 -48.94 -16.54 -13.46
N VAL A 93 -47.79 -16.35 -14.11
CA VAL A 93 -47.24 -17.32 -15.06
C VAL A 93 -46.84 -18.60 -14.36
N GLU A 94 -46.10 -18.51 -13.25
CA GLU A 94 -45.70 -19.68 -12.46
C GLU A 94 -46.89 -20.56 -12.08
N GLU A 95 -47.96 -19.95 -11.55
CA GLU A 95 -49.18 -20.66 -11.18
C GLU A 95 -49.82 -21.38 -12.38
N ARG A 96 -49.83 -20.76 -13.57
CA ARG A 96 -50.34 -21.41 -14.79
C ARG A 96 -49.47 -22.59 -15.23
N HIS A 97 -48.15 -22.45 -15.20
CA HIS A 97 -47.24 -23.54 -15.58
C HIS A 97 -47.29 -24.71 -14.58
N GLN A 98 -47.45 -24.44 -13.29
CA GLN A 98 -47.64 -25.47 -12.26
C GLN A 98 -48.94 -26.25 -12.45
N ASN A 99 -50.05 -25.54 -12.70
CA ASN A 99 -51.33 -26.17 -12.99
C ASN A 99 -51.28 -27.02 -14.27
N GLU A 100 -50.59 -26.52 -15.31
CA GLU A 100 -50.42 -27.26 -16.57
C GLU A 100 -49.50 -28.48 -16.41
N GLU A 101 -48.42 -28.35 -15.63
CA GLU A 101 -47.54 -29.48 -15.32
C GLU A 101 -48.29 -30.58 -14.57
N GLN A 102 -49.09 -30.23 -13.56
CA GLN A 102 -49.92 -31.19 -12.85
C GLN A 102 -50.89 -31.90 -13.80
N ARG A 103 -51.60 -31.14 -14.66
CA ARG A 103 -52.51 -31.68 -15.68
C ARG A 103 -51.81 -32.66 -16.61
N LEU A 104 -50.61 -32.31 -17.08
CA LEU A 104 -49.81 -33.15 -17.97
C LEU A 104 -49.29 -34.41 -17.26
N GLN A 105 -48.86 -34.31 -16.00
CA GLN A 105 -48.42 -35.46 -15.20
C GLN A 105 -49.56 -36.45 -14.95
N GLU A 106 -50.77 -35.97 -14.63
CA GLU A 106 -51.96 -36.79 -14.51
C GLU A 106 -52.30 -37.51 -15.84
N ALA A 107 -52.20 -36.79 -16.97
CA ALA A 107 -52.39 -37.38 -18.29
C ALA A 107 -51.33 -38.45 -18.63
N VAL A 108 -50.06 -38.24 -18.25
CA VAL A 108 -48.97 -39.23 -18.39
C VAL A 108 -49.26 -40.50 -17.59
N ALA A 109 -49.81 -40.36 -16.38
CA ALA A 109 -50.16 -41.49 -15.51
C ALA A 109 -51.32 -42.32 -16.07
N GLN A 110 -52.28 -41.68 -16.75
CA GLN A 110 -53.45 -42.34 -17.34
C GLN A 110 -53.20 -42.94 -18.74
N ALA A 111 -52.16 -42.51 -19.45
CA ALA A 111 -51.85 -42.96 -20.81
C ALA A 111 -51.32 -44.41 -20.84
N LYS A 112 -52.04 -45.28 -21.57
CA LYS A 112 -51.65 -46.70 -21.78
C LYS A 112 -50.75 -46.91 -22.99
N ASP A 113 -50.85 -46.07 -24.02
CA ASP A 113 -50.05 -46.16 -25.25
C ASP A 113 -48.66 -45.56 -25.01
N PRO A 114 -47.56 -46.32 -25.24
CA PRO A 114 -46.20 -45.82 -25.11
C PRO A 114 -45.91 -44.56 -25.94
N LYS A 115 -46.46 -44.44 -27.15
CA LYS A 115 -46.23 -43.28 -28.02
C LYS A 115 -46.88 -42.02 -27.46
N VAL A 116 -48.09 -42.15 -26.92
CA VAL A 116 -48.81 -41.04 -26.26
C VAL A 116 -48.07 -40.62 -24.99
N LYS A 117 -47.57 -41.60 -24.22
CA LYS A 117 -46.79 -41.33 -23.01
C LYS A 117 -45.52 -40.53 -23.30
N THR A 118 -44.78 -40.88 -24.35
CA THR A 118 -43.59 -40.13 -24.79
C THR A 118 -43.94 -38.71 -25.22
N ALA A 119 -45.02 -38.52 -26.00
CA ALA A 119 -45.44 -37.19 -26.45
C ALA A 119 -45.88 -36.27 -25.28
N LEU A 120 -46.56 -36.84 -24.27
CA LEU A 120 -46.94 -36.11 -23.06
C LEU A 120 -45.71 -35.77 -22.19
N GLN A 121 -44.75 -36.68 -22.06
CA GLN A 121 -43.47 -36.39 -21.38
C GLN A 121 -42.69 -35.27 -22.07
N GLN A 122 -42.69 -35.23 -23.40
CA GLN A 122 -42.08 -34.13 -24.16
C GLN A 122 -42.82 -32.80 -23.91
N SER A 123 -44.15 -32.84 -23.75
CA SER A 123 -44.95 -31.66 -23.42
C SER A 123 -44.65 -31.14 -22.00
N VAL A 124 -44.44 -32.03 -21.02
CA VAL A 124 -43.98 -31.66 -19.66
C VAL A 124 -42.62 -30.95 -19.73
N ALA A 125 -41.67 -31.51 -20.48
CA ALA A 125 -40.34 -30.92 -20.65
C ALA A 125 -40.42 -29.53 -21.31
N SER A 126 -41.23 -29.38 -22.37
CA SER A 126 -41.43 -28.11 -23.06
C SER A 126 -42.11 -27.06 -22.18
N ASN A 127 -43.09 -27.45 -21.36
CA ASN A 127 -43.73 -26.56 -20.39
C ASN A 127 -42.73 -26.00 -19.37
N LYS A 128 -41.78 -26.83 -18.92
CA LYS A 128 -40.71 -26.42 -18.00
C LYS A 128 -39.70 -25.48 -18.65
N GLU A 129 -39.27 -25.77 -19.87
CA GLU A 129 -38.36 -24.91 -20.63
C GLU A 129 -38.98 -23.52 -20.87
N SER A 130 -40.25 -23.47 -21.25
CA SER A 130 -41.00 -22.22 -21.43
C SER A 130 -41.13 -21.41 -20.13
N LEU A 131 -41.25 -22.09 -18.98
CA LEU A 131 -41.27 -21.43 -17.68
C LEU A 131 -39.92 -20.78 -17.36
N ASP A 132 -38.82 -21.49 -17.58
CA ASP A 132 -37.47 -20.99 -17.32
C ASP A 132 -37.12 -19.79 -18.21
N GLU A 133 -37.50 -19.84 -19.50
CA GLU A 133 -37.38 -18.69 -20.41
C GLU A 133 -38.18 -17.49 -19.90
N THR A 134 -39.42 -17.71 -19.47
CA THR A 134 -40.29 -16.64 -18.98
C THR A 134 -39.77 -16.04 -17.66
N LYS A 135 -39.22 -16.86 -16.76
CA LYS A 135 -38.55 -16.39 -15.53
C LYS A 135 -37.36 -15.50 -15.85
N SER A 136 -36.54 -15.88 -16.82
CA SER A 136 -35.41 -15.08 -17.28
C SER A 136 -35.86 -13.70 -17.79
N ILE A 137 -36.92 -13.65 -18.60
CA ILE A 137 -37.47 -12.40 -19.12
C ILE A 137 -37.94 -11.47 -17.98
N TYR A 138 -38.72 -11.97 -17.02
CA TYR A 138 -39.21 -11.14 -15.91
C TYR A 138 -38.08 -10.71 -14.95
N SER A 139 -37.10 -11.59 -14.69
CA SER A 139 -35.91 -11.26 -13.90
C SER A 139 -35.11 -10.11 -14.52
N ASN A 140 -34.94 -10.14 -15.85
CA ASN A 140 -34.27 -9.06 -16.58
C ASN A 140 -35.04 -7.74 -16.48
N ILE A 141 -36.37 -7.77 -16.52
CA ILE A 141 -37.22 -6.57 -16.36
C ILE A 141 -37.09 -5.97 -14.95
N VAL A 142 -37.08 -6.81 -13.91
CA VAL A 142 -36.90 -6.37 -12.52
C VAL A 142 -35.50 -5.76 -12.34
N THR A 143 -34.46 -6.46 -12.81
CA THR A 143 -33.06 -5.99 -12.73
C THR A 143 -32.86 -4.66 -13.46
N PHE A 144 -33.46 -4.49 -14.64
CA PHE A 144 -33.44 -3.23 -15.36
C PHE A 144 -34.11 -2.10 -14.55
N SER A 145 -35.28 -2.37 -13.98
CA SER A 145 -36.05 -1.39 -13.19
C SER A 145 -35.28 -0.95 -11.94
N ASP A 146 -34.65 -1.89 -11.22
CA ASP A 146 -33.83 -1.60 -10.04
C ASP A 146 -32.56 -0.81 -10.40
N SER A 147 -31.92 -1.11 -11.54
CA SER A 147 -30.75 -0.38 -12.01
C SER A 147 -31.08 1.07 -12.35
N MET A 148 -32.20 1.30 -13.06
CA MET A 148 -32.69 2.64 -13.37
C MET A 148 -33.12 3.42 -12.11
N LEU A 149 -33.81 2.78 -11.17
CA LEU A 149 -34.18 3.40 -9.88
C LEU A 149 -32.94 3.79 -9.06
N SER A 150 -31.90 2.96 -9.07
CA SER A 150 -30.61 3.26 -8.42
C SER A 150 -29.93 4.46 -9.06
N LEU A 151 -29.94 4.54 -10.40
CA LEU A 151 -29.34 5.64 -11.14
C LEU A 151 -30.09 6.96 -10.90
N LEU A 152 -31.42 6.94 -10.89
CA LEU A 152 -32.25 8.10 -10.57
C LEU A 152 -32.11 8.57 -9.12
N LYS A 153 -31.93 7.65 -8.17
CA LYS A 153 -31.62 8.01 -6.78
C LYS A 153 -30.26 8.70 -6.67
N LYS A 154 -29.24 8.22 -7.40
CA LYS A 154 -27.91 8.83 -7.42
C LYS A 154 -27.89 10.23 -8.04
N THR A 155 -28.76 10.52 -9.02
CA THR A 155 -28.81 11.83 -9.69
C THR A 155 -29.76 12.84 -9.04
N SER A 156 -30.72 12.39 -8.21
CA SER A 156 -31.67 13.26 -7.51
C SER A 156 -31.28 13.60 -6.07
N SER A 157 -30.35 12.86 -5.46
CA SER A 157 -29.77 13.24 -4.17
C SER A 157 -28.62 14.22 -4.37
N SER A 158 -28.92 15.51 -4.20
CA SER A 158 -27.92 16.48 -3.78
C SER A 158 -27.18 15.96 -2.54
N GLY A 159 -25.87 15.77 -2.68
CA GLY A 159 -24.88 15.73 -1.60
C GLY A 159 -25.07 14.66 -0.52
N TYR A 160 -24.57 13.45 -0.75
CA TYR A 160 -23.90 12.80 0.38
C TYR A 160 -22.62 13.59 0.62
N ASN A 161 -22.36 13.93 1.88
CA ASN A 161 -21.07 14.46 2.32
C ASN A 161 -20.11 13.28 2.47
N CYS A 162 -18.80 13.53 2.42
CA CYS A 162 -17.82 12.46 2.64
C CYS A 162 -17.96 11.74 3.99
N ASP A 163 -18.60 12.36 4.98
CA ASP A 163 -18.92 11.77 6.27
C ASP A 163 -19.86 10.54 6.19
N GLN A 164 -20.61 10.38 5.10
CA GLN A 164 -21.61 9.31 4.94
C GLN A 164 -21.25 8.28 3.87
N LEU A 165 -20.17 8.53 3.11
CA LEU A 165 -19.76 7.67 2.00
C LEU A 165 -18.62 6.75 2.43
N ALA A 166 -18.92 5.48 2.66
CA ALA A 166 -17.90 4.45 2.89
C ALA A 166 -17.23 4.06 1.55
N CYS A 167 -15.94 4.33 1.44
CA CYS A 167 -15.12 3.98 0.28
C CYS A 167 -14.50 2.57 0.40
N GLY A 168 -14.03 2.04 -0.73
CA GLY A 168 -13.32 0.76 -0.77
C GLY A 168 -11.94 0.85 -0.10
N LEU A 169 -11.27 -0.30 0.06
CA LEU A 169 -9.88 -0.34 0.50
C LEU A 169 -9.01 0.43 -0.52
N HIS A 170 -8.10 1.28 -0.04
CA HIS A 170 -7.26 2.18 -0.86
C HIS A 170 -8.05 3.24 -1.64
N ALA A 171 -9.13 3.74 -1.06
CA ALA A 171 -9.88 4.86 -1.60
C ALA A 171 -10.28 5.85 -0.52
N SER A 172 -10.12 7.12 -0.86
CA SER A 172 -10.54 8.25 -0.04
C SER A 172 -11.77 8.92 -0.65
N CYS A 173 -12.60 9.51 0.20
CA CYS A 173 -13.71 10.31 -0.29
C CYS A 173 -13.23 11.72 -0.66
N ALA A 174 -13.60 12.18 -1.86
CA ALA A 174 -13.34 13.54 -2.33
C ALA A 174 -14.66 14.22 -2.73
N ASP A 175 -14.83 15.47 -2.32
CA ASP A 175 -15.95 16.30 -2.76
C ASP A 175 -15.72 16.77 -4.20
N THR A 176 -16.49 16.22 -5.13
CA THR A 176 -16.47 16.64 -6.54
C THR A 176 -17.59 17.64 -6.82
N LEU A 177 -17.53 18.31 -7.97
CA LEU A 177 -18.63 19.17 -8.45
C LEU A 177 -19.98 18.42 -8.56
N ASN A 178 -19.95 17.08 -8.57
CA ASN A 178 -21.11 16.20 -8.63
C ASN A 178 -21.47 15.56 -7.26
N GLY A 179 -20.88 16.04 -6.15
CA GLY A 179 -21.04 15.49 -4.80
C GLY A 179 -19.84 14.64 -4.34
N ALA A 180 -19.92 14.12 -3.11
CA ALA A 180 -18.91 13.21 -2.57
C ALA A 180 -18.77 11.96 -3.44
N SER A 181 -17.55 11.66 -3.89
CA SER A 181 -17.22 10.46 -4.64
C SER A 181 -15.99 9.81 -4.04
N CYS A 182 -15.96 8.48 -4.01
CA CYS A 182 -14.75 7.74 -3.69
C CYS A 182 -13.78 7.83 -4.87
N VAL A 183 -12.54 8.16 -4.58
CA VAL A 183 -11.42 8.20 -5.53
C VAL A 183 -10.36 7.26 -4.97
N CYS A 184 -9.77 6.42 -5.83
CA CYS A 184 -8.65 5.60 -5.38
C CYS A 184 -7.50 6.49 -4.92
N ASP A 185 -6.85 6.10 -3.82
CA ASP A 185 -5.67 6.81 -3.33
C ASP A 185 -4.59 6.82 -4.42
N GLU A 186 -3.75 7.86 -4.48
CA GLU A 186 -2.74 7.96 -5.55
C GLU A 186 -1.86 6.71 -5.59
N GLY A 187 -1.60 6.26 -6.81
CA GLY A 187 -0.90 5.01 -7.04
C GLY A 187 -1.82 3.79 -7.04
N TYR A 188 -3.12 3.88 -6.71
CA TYR A 188 -4.09 2.80 -6.94
C TYR A 188 -4.98 3.10 -8.14
N ILE A 189 -5.38 2.06 -8.86
CA ILE A 189 -6.23 2.16 -10.05
C ILE A 189 -7.58 1.48 -9.79
N GLY A 190 -8.68 2.14 -10.17
CA GLY A 190 -10.02 1.60 -9.94
C GLY A 190 -11.13 2.64 -9.94
N GLN A 191 -12.28 2.25 -9.38
CA GLN A 191 -13.50 3.08 -9.33
C GLN A 191 -13.84 3.59 -7.92
N GLY A 192 -12.85 3.72 -7.02
CA GLY A 192 -13.03 4.17 -5.64
C GLY A 192 -13.72 3.17 -4.69
N LYS A 193 -14.43 2.17 -5.23
CA LYS A 193 -14.99 1.03 -4.46
C LYS A 193 -14.15 -0.23 -4.54
N ASP A 194 -13.45 -0.38 -5.66
CA ASP A 194 -12.53 -1.48 -5.93
C ASP A 194 -11.28 -0.82 -6.52
N CYS A 195 -10.29 -0.61 -5.65
CA CYS A 195 -9.02 0.01 -5.98
C CYS A 195 -7.94 -1.05 -5.85
N GLN A 196 -7.21 -1.27 -6.93
CA GLN A 196 -6.18 -2.28 -7.02
C GLN A 196 -4.82 -1.61 -7.16
N ALA A 197 -3.83 -2.19 -6.49
CA ALA A 197 -2.45 -1.79 -6.69
C ALA A 197 -2.09 -2.06 -8.17
N PRO A 198 -1.49 -1.10 -8.89
CA PRO A 198 -0.99 -1.30 -10.23
C PRO A 198 -0.05 -2.50 -10.24
N PRO A 199 0.02 -3.24 -11.36
CA PRO A 199 0.97 -4.32 -11.52
C PRO A 199 2.43 -3.93 -11.21
N ALA A 200 2.77 -2.63 -11.34
CA ALA A 200 4.07 -2.08 -10.97
C ALA A 200 4.39 -2.22 -9.46
N PHE A 201 3.38 -2.20 -8.58
CA PHE A 201 3.55 -2.31 -7.13
C PHE A 201 3.58 -3.76 -6.63
N ALA A 202 3.18 -4.71 -7.47
CA ALA A 202 3.33 -6.12 -7.17
C ALA A 202 4.81 -6.46 -6.89
N PRO A 203 5.12 -7.38 -5.97
CA PRO A 203 6.48 -7.84 -5.76
C PRO A 203 7.11 -8.39 -7.05
N HIS A 204 8.26 -7.84 -7.41
CA HIS A 204 9.07 -8.30 -8.53
C HIS A 204 10.29 -9.06 -8.00
N LEU A 205 10.70 -10.10 -8.71
CA LEU A 205 11.93 -10.80 -8.39
C LEU A 205 13.13 -9.87 -8.52
N LEU A 206 13.98 -9.82 -7.50
CA LEU A 206 15.24 -9.06 -7.58
C LEU A 206 16.22 -9.74 -8.56
N LEU A 207 16.19 -11.07 -8.60
CA LEU A 207 17.03 -11.91 -9.43
C LEU A 207 16.22 -13.11 -9.91
N GLY A 208 16.64 -13.76 -11.01
CA GLY A 208 15.94 -14.94 -11.54
C GLY A 208 15.72 -16.05 -10.50
N GLU A 209 14.65 -16.81 -10.67
CA GLU A 209 14.26 -17.88 -9.74
C GLU A 209 15.41 -18.89 -9.54
N ASN A 210 15.65 -19.26 -8.27
CA ASN A 210 16.70 -20.20 -7.83
C ASN A 210 18.15 -19.74 -7.97
N ALA A 211 18.42 -18.47 -8.31
CA ALA A 211 19.79 -17.99 -8.45
C ALA A 211 20.52 -17.80 -7.10
N VAL A 212 19.79 -17.43 -6.04
CA VAL A 212 20.34 -17.02 -4.74
C VAL A 212 19.40 -17.42 -3.59
N HIS A 213 19.97 -17.59 -2.40
CA HIS A 213 19.19 -17.69 -1.16
C HIS A 213 19.55 -16.50 -0.25
N ALA A 214 18.78 -15.43 -0.38
CA ALA A 214 19.04 -14.15 0.26
C ALA A 214 18.57 -14.13 1.72
N SER A 215 19.44 -13.62 2.58
CA SER A 215 19.18 -13.27 3.97
C SER A 215 19.83 -11.93 4.31
N ASP A 216 19.45 -11.31 5.43
CA ASP A 216 20.00 -10.03 5.88
C ASP A 216 19.99 -8.92 4.80
N VAL A 217 18.85 -8.75 4.12
CA VAL A 217 18.65 -7.79 3.04
C VAL A 217 18.69 -6.35 3.57
N HIS A 218 19.45 -5.48 2.91
CA HIS A 218 19.49 -4.04 3.15
C HIS A 218 19.45 -3.26 1.83
N VAL A 219 18.68 -2.18 1.78
CA VAL A 219 18.57 -1.30 0.60
C VAL A 219 18.89 0.15 0.96
N THR A 220 19.48 0.87 0.01
CA THR A 220 19.61 2.33 0.05
C THR A 220 19.22 2.91 -1.29
N ALA A 221 18.63 4.10 -1.27
CA ALA A 221 18.54 4.97 -2.44
C ALA A 221 19.68 5.99 -2.41
N PHE A 222 20.14 6.43 -3.57
CA PHE A 222 21.21 7.42 -3.73
C PHE A 222 21.20 8.02 -5.15
N ASP A 223 21.93 9.12 -5.36
CA ASP A 223 22.05 9.79 -6.68
C ASP A 223 20.68 10.04 -7.36
N GLY A 224 19.69 10.45 -6.56
CA GLY A 224 18.32 10.76 -6.98
C GLY A 224 17.43 9.54 -7.25
N ASN A 225 17.80 8.68 -8.19
CA ASN A 225 16.95 7.56 -8.63
C ASN A 225 17.67 6.20 -8.66
N LYS A 226 18.86 6.10 -8.07
CA LYS A 226 19.60 4.84 -8.01
C LYS A 226 19.33 4.13 -6.71
N ILE A 227 19.37 2.80 -6.77
CA ILE A 227 19.25 1.94 -5.60
C ILE A 227 20.41 0.97 -5.54
N ALA A 228 20.77 0.56 -4.33
CA ALA A 228 21.68 -0.53 -4.07
C ALA A 228 21.06 -1.47 -3.05
N VAL A 229 20.95 -2.74 -3.41
CA VAL A 229 20.42 -3.82 -2.55
C VAL A 229 21.55 -4.79 -2.24
N VAL A 230 21.90 -4.91 -0.96
CA VAL A 230 22.88 -5.89 -0.49
C VAL A 230 22.18 -6.98 0.31
N PHE A 231 22.72 -8.19 0.23
CA PHE A 231 22.23 -9.33 1.00
C PHE A 231 23.32 -10.38 1.18
N ARG A 232 23.11 -11.28 2.14
CA ARG A 232 23.89 -12.48 2.37
C ARG A 232 23.31 -13.63 1.54
N ASP A 233 24.12 -14.24 0.68
CA ASP A 233 23.72 -15.40 -0.13
C ASP A 233 24.16 -16.70 0.55
N GLU A 234 23.19 -17.42 1.12
CA GLU A 234 23.42 -18.67 1.85
C GLU A 234 23.87 -19.80 0.92
N ASN A 235 23.41 -19.81 -0.34
CA ASN A 235 23.78 -20.82 -1.32
C ASN A 235 25.26 -20.74 -1.73
N LYS A 236 25.88 -19.57 -1.53
CA LYS A 236 27.30 -19.32 -1.83
C LYS A 236 28.15 -19.20 -0.55
N GLY A 237 27.82 -19.99 0.46
CA GLY A 237 28.62 -20.07 1.69
C GLY A 237 28.57 -18.79 2.53
N ASN A 238 27.42 -18.09 2.51
CA ASN A 238 27.20 -16.79 3.17
C ASN A 238 27.97 -15.62 2.54
N SER A 239 28.32 -15.69 1.26
CA SER A 239 28.95 -14.58 0.55
C SER A 239 28.06 -13.34 0.51
N GLY A 240 28.67 -12.16 0.44
CA GLY A 240 27.95 -10.90 0.30
C GLY A 240 27.71 -10.57 -1.17
N ALA A 241 26.46 -10.30 -1.51
CA ALA A 241 26.04 -9.96 -2.86
C ALA A 241 25.39 -8.57 -2.93
N LEU A 242 25.54 -7.91 -4.07
CA LEU A 242 25.01 -6.59 -4.37
C LEU A 242 24.31 -6.59 -5.73
N VAL A 243 23.17 -5.91 -5.79
CA VAL A 243 22.53 -5.50 -7.04
C VAL A 243 22.34 -3.99 -6.99
N VAL A 244 22.74 -3.29 -8.05
CA VAL A 244 22.43 -1.86 -8.21
C VAL A 244 21.34 -1.71 -9.26
N GLY A 245 20.52 -0.67 -9.14
CA GLY A 245 19.45 -0.44 -10.09
C GLY A 245 19.16 1.04 -10.30
N THR A 246 18.50 1.34 -11.41
CA THR A 246 17.96 2.68 -11.69
C THR A 246 16.44 2.59 -11.70
N VAL A 247 15.80 3.40 -10.86
CA VAL A 247 14.35 3.52 -10.79
C VAL A 247 13.87 4.42 -11.93
N GLN A 248 13.01 3.88 -12.77
CA GLN A 248 12.39 4.57 -13.89
C GLN A 248 11.14 5.33 -13.42
N GLU A 249 10.75 6.38 -14.15
CA GLU A 249 9.54 7.17 -13.84
C GLU A 249 8.27 6.32 -13.81
N ALA A 250 8.19 5.30 -14.66
CA ALA A 250 7.06 4.37 -14.76
C ALA A 250 6.95 3.38 -13.57
N GLY A 251 7.82 3.49 -12.55
CA GLY A 251 7.80 2.61 -11.39
C GLY A 251 8.36 1.21 -11.64
N SER A 252 9.22 1.05 -12.65
CA SER A 252 10.04 -0.15 -12.84
C SER A 252 11.49 0.12 -12.41
N ILE A 253 12.23 -0.92 -12.06
CA ILE A 253 13.66 -0.81 -11.74
C ILE A 253 14.46 -1.58 -12.78
N GLU A 254 15.37 -0.88 -13.44
CA GLU A 254 16.38 -1.51 -14.29
C GLU A 254 17.54 -1.96 -13.41
N LEU A 255 17.63 -3.27 -13.16
CA LEU A 255 18.64 -3.87 -12.29
C LEU A 255 19.89 -4.27 -13.09
N SER A 256 21.05 -4.05 -12.48
CA SER A 256 22.32 -4.57 -12.97
C SER A 256 22.41 -6.08 -12.72
N PRO A 257 23.37 -6.77 -13.38
CA PRO A 257 23.77 -8.09 -12.96
C PRO A 257 24.20 -8.14 -11.49
N LEU A 258 24.09 -9.32 -10.89
CA LEU A 258 24.54 -9.60 -9.54
C LEU A 258 26.06 -9.47 -9.42
N GLU A 259 26.53 -8.72 -8.42
CA GLU A 259 27.95 -8.62 -8.07
C GLU A 259 28.22 -9.21 -6.69
N ILE A 260 29.42 -9.78 -6.49
CA ILE A 260 29.87 -10.31 -5.19
C ILE A 260 30.90 -9.33 -4.61
N PHE A 261 30.57 -8.73 -3.46
CA PHE A 261 31.44 -7.75 -2.81
C PHE A 261 32.40 -8.36 -1.79
N THR A 262 32.22 -9.64 -1.45
CA THR A 262 33.16 -10.38 -0.60
C THR A 262 34.25 -11.07 -1.41
N ALA A 263 35.41 -11.30 -0.79
CA ALA A 263 36.41 -12.19 -1.36
C ALA A 263 35.89 -13.65 -1.44
N ALA A 264 36.49 -14.47 -2.28
CA ALA A 264 36.14 -15.89 -2.39
C ALA A 264 36.29 -16.59 -1.02
N GLY A 265 35.24 -17.27 -0.57
CA GLY A 265 35.19 -17.97 0.72
C GLY A 265 34.95 -17.07 1.94
N ALA A 266 34.91 -15.74 1.79
CA ALA A 266 34.56 -14.83 2.87
C ALA A 266 33.04 -14.71 3.04
N GLN A 267 32.58 -14.49 4.27
CA GLN A 267 31.17 -14.38 4.62
C GLN A 267 30.76 -12.90 4.82
N ALA A 268 29.46 -12.61 4.72
CA ALA A 268 28.90 -11.29 4.97
C ALA A 268 27.62 -11.35 5.80
N PHE A 269 27.76 -11.36 7.12
CA PHE A 269 26.64 -11.30 8.04
C PHE A 269 26.18 -9.87 8.28
N SER A 270 24.86 -9.67 8.23
CA SER A 270 24.20 -8.38 8.45
C SER A 270 24.81 -7.23 7.63
N PRO A 271 24.97 -7.36 6.29
CA PRO A 271 25.50 -6.30 5.48
C PRO A 271 24.57 -5.09 5.51
N VAL A 272 25.16 -3.90 5.60
CA VAL A 272 24.45 -2.62 5.50
C VAL A 272 25.13 -1.77 4.44
N VAL A 273 24.33 -1.02 3.69
CA VAL A 273 24.80 -0.20 2.57
C VAL A 273 24.29 1.23 2.70
N ALA A 274 25.15 2.19 2.39
CA ALA A 274 24.76 3.58 2.17
C ALA A 274 25.33 4.07 0.84
N GLY A 275 24.59 4.95 0.17
CA GLY A 275 25.04 5.63 -1.02
C GLY A 275 25.06 7.14 -0.84
N SER A 276 25.95 7.78 -1.58
CA SER A 276 26.11 9.24 -1.62
C SER A 276 25.61 9.80 -2.95
N ASP A 277 25.28 11.09 -2.95
CA ASP A 277 24.84 11.80 -4.16
C ASP A 277 25.96 11.95 -5.21
N SER A 278 27.21 11.64 -4.86
CA SER A 278 28.31 11.63 -5.83
C SER A 278 28.56 10.23 -6.43
N ARG A 279 27.59 9.32 -6.29
CA ARG A 279 27.64 7.96 -6.85
C ARG A 279 28.69 7.04 -6.21
N SER A 280 29.12 7.36 -4.99
CA SER A 280 29.90 6.45 -4.17
C SER A 280 28.96 5.61 -3.30
N LEU A 281 29.29 4.33 -3.15
CA LEU A 281 28.63 3.35 -2.30
C LEU A 281 29.61 2.83 -1.25
N ALA A 282 29.14 2.58 -0.04
CA ALA A 282 29.90 1.93 1.01
C ALA A 282 29.07 0.81 1.65
N ILE A 283 29.69 -0.34 1.86
CA ILE A 283 29.07 -1.53 2.44
C ILE A 283 29.89 -1.94 3.66
N ALA A 284 29.22 -2.02 4.81
CA ALA A 284 29.80 -2.54 6.04
C ALA A 284 29.17 -3.90 6.39
N TRP A 285 29.97 -4.88 6.79
CA TRP A 285 29.47 -6.20 7.18
C TRP A 285 30.40 -6.88 8.19
N ARG A 286 29.95 -8.03 8.72
CA ARG A 286 30.76 -8.89 9.59
C ARG A 286 31.13 -10.16 8.84
N ASP A 287 32.38 -10.58 8.94
CA ASP A 287 32.88 -11.77 8.25
C ASP A 287 32.48 -13.11 8.90
N SER A 288 31.76 -13.07 10.02
CA SER A 288 31.23 -14.23 10.75
C SER A 288 29.95 -13.85 11.52
N ALA A 289 29.10 -14.85 11.79
CA ALA A 289 27.87 -14.68 12.54
C ALA A 289 28.12 -14.21 13.98
N LYS A 290 29.22 -14.67 14.59
CA LYS A 290 29.63 -14.33 15.96
C LYS A 290 31.14 -14.09 15.99
N SER A 291 31.55 -13.08 16.74
CA SER A 291 32.96 -12.67 16.89
C SER A 291 33.66 -12.43 15.55
N GLY A 292 32.94 -11.90 14.55
CA GLY A 292 33.51 -11.59 13.25
C GLY A 292 34.31 -10.29 13.24
N ALA A 293 35.26 -10.19 12.32
CA ALA A 293 35.88 -8.93 11.94
C ALA A 293 34.88 -8.07 11.16
N CYS A 294 34.96 -6.76 11.38
CA CYS A 294 34.16 -5.76 10.70
C CYS A 294 34.90 -5.32 9.45
N ARG A 295 34.22 -5.44 8.32
CA ARG A 295 34.77 -5.05 7.03
C ARG A 295 33.97 -3.92 6.44
N LEU A 296 34.68 -2.98 5.84
CA LEU A 296 34.14 -1.90 5.04
C LEU A 296 34.72 -2.01 3.63
N ARG A 297 33.87 -1.96 2.62
CA ARG A 297 34.30 -1.86 1.22
C ARG A 297 33.45 -0.83 0.51
N ALA A 298 34.07 -0.04 -0.34
CA ALA A 298 33.38 0.96 -1.12
C ALA A 298 33.57 0.74 -2.62
N ALA A 299 32.65 1.34 -3.37
CA ALA A 299 32.68 1.35 -4.82
C ALA A 299 32.26 2.72 -5.35
N LYS A 300 32.76 3.06 -6.54
CA LYS A 300 32.30 4.20 -7.31
C LYS A 300 31.54 3.71 -8.54
N LEU A 301 30.33 4.19 -8.74
CA LEU A 301 29.51 3.86 -9.90
C LEU A 301 29.96 4.68 -11.13
N GLY A 302 30.15 4.01 -12.26
CA GLY A 302 30.50 4.63 -13.54
C GLY A 302 31.96 5.13 -13.65
N ALA A 303 32.81 4.85 -12.66
CA ALA A 303 34.21 5.31 -12.65
C ALA A 303 35.13 4.53 -13.59
N SER A 304 34.68 3.41 -14.16
CA SER A 304 35.49 2.57 -15.05
C SER A 304 35.82 3.24 -16.39
N GLY A 305 35.11 4.30 -16.77
CA GLY A 305 35.27 4.99 -18.05
C GLY A 305 34.80 4.17 -19.27
N ILE A 306 34.18 3.01 -19.04
CA ILE A 306 33.64 2.16 -20.11
C ILE A 306 32.36 2.80 -20.64
N ARG A 307 32.37 3.22 -21.91
CA ARG A 307 31.22 3.84 -22.57
C ARG A 307 30.01 2.89 -22.53
N GLY A 308 28.87 3.39 -22.03
CA GLY A 308 27.63 2.62 -21.91
C GLY A 308 27.53 1.73 -20.67
N ALA A 309 28.55 1.74 -19.78
CA ALA A 309 28.54 0.99 -18.53
C ALA A 309 28.41 1.91 -17.32
N GLU A 310 27.42 2.82 -17.36
CA GLU A 310 27.20 3.81 -16.30
C GLU A 310 26.87 3.18 -14.93
N MET A 311 26.36 1.95 -14.93
CA MET A 311 26.06 1.17 -13.73
C MET A 311 27.23 0.27 -13.29
N ALA A 312 28.38 0.30 -13.97
CA ALA A 312 29.52 -0.53 -13.58
C ALA A 312 30.16 0.01 -12.30
N LEU A 313 30.44 -0.89 -11.36
CA LEU A 313 31.09 -0.55 -10.09
C LEU A 313 32.60 -0.69 -10.20
N SER A 314 33.32 0.34 -9.76
CA SER A 314 34.76 0.30 -9.53
C SER A 314 35.01 0.13 -8.04
N TRP A 315 35.47 -1.05 -7.65
CA TRP A 315 35.63 -1.42 -6.24
C TRP A 315 37.01 -1.08 -5.69
N GLY A 316 37.04 -0.49 -4.50
CA GLY A 316 38.23 -0.48 -3.66
C GLY A 316 38.46 -1.81 -2.95
N PRO A 317 39.65 -1.98 -2.32
CA PRO A 317 39.89 -3.07 -1.40
C PRO A 317 38.98 -2.94 -0.17
N ALA A 318 38.64 -4.08 0.44
CA ALA A 318 38.00 -4.08 1.74
C ALA A 318 39.03 -3.71 2.83
N VAL A 319 38.58 -2.97 3.84
CA VAL A 319 39.38 -2.61 5.03
C VAL A 319 38.73 -3.19 6.28
N ASP A 320 39.56 -3.70 7.19
CA ASP A 320 39.11 -4.17 8.50
C ASP A 320 39.19 -3.01 9.50
N PHE A 321 38.17 -2.82 10.33
CA PHE A 321 38.12 -1.69 11.28
C PHE A 321 37.72 -2.04 12.71
N CYS A 322 37.14 -3.22 12.93
CA CYS A 322 36.94 -3.76 14.27
C CYS A 322 36.93 -5.29 14.27
N ASN A 323 36.93 -5.89 15.47
CA ASN A 323 36.92 -7.34 15.67
C ASN A 323 35.84 -7.74 16.67
N ASP A 324 35.64 -9.06 16.83
CA ASP A 324 34.77 -9.65 17.84
C ASP A 324 33.30 -9.19 17.80
N GLN A 325 32.79 -8.86 16.60
CA GLN A 325 31.43 -8.39 16.41
C GLN A 325 30.37 -9.48 16.33
N ALA A 326 29.26 -9.21 17.01
CA ALA A 326 28.08 -10.08 17.04
C ALA A 326 26.78 -9.34 16.65
N HIS A 327 26.83 -8.02 16.46
CA HIS A 327 25.64 -7.18 16.26
C HIS A 327 25.64 -6.52 14.88
N LYS A 328 24.43 -6.26 14.36
CA LYS A 328 24.24 -5.44 13.16
C LYS A 328 24.81 -4.04 13.38
N MET A 329 25.47 -3.51 12.36
CA MET A 329 26.00 -2.14 12.30
C MET A 329 25.00 -1.21 11.60
N SER A 330 25.21 0.10 11.68
CA SER A 330 24.47 1.08 10.88
C SER A 330 25.46 1.95 10.10
N ILE A 331 25.08 2.37 8.90
CA ILE A 331 25.94 3.21 8.04
C ILE A 331 25.15 4.39 7.51
N GLN A 332 25.76 5.57 7.48
CA GLN A 332 25.17 6.79 6.91
C GLN A 332 26.16 7.48 5.99
N ALA A 333 25.66 8.08 4.91
CA ALA A 333 26.44 8.86 3.97
C ALA A 333 26.30 10.37 4.24
N PHE A 334 27.41 11.10 4.16
CA PHE A 334 27.46 12.56 4.23
C PHE A 334 27.90 13.15 2.89
N ASP A 335 27.95 14.48 2.82
CA ASP A 335 28.54 15.19 1.70
C ASP A 335 30.02 14.81 1.52
N LYS A 336 30.55 15.06 0.31
CA LYS A 336 31.96 14.82 -0.05
C LYS A 336 32.41 13.35 0.08
N ASN A 337 31.52 12.38 -0.13
CA ASN A 337 31.85 10.94 -0.09
C ASN A 337 32.33 10.43 1.26
N ARG A 338 31.89 11.08 2.34
CA ARG A 338 32.17 10.62 3.69
C ARG A 338 31.07 9.68 4.15
N PHE A 339 31.46 8.63 4.84
CA PHE A 339 30.56 7.62 5.39
C PHE A 339 30.91 7.40 6.85
N VAL A 340 29.89 7.35 7.70
CA VAL A 340 30.04 6.93 9.09
C VAL A 340 29.47 5.53 9.25
N VAL A 341 30.24 4.64 9.89
CA VAL A 341 29.76 3.32 10.31
C VAL A 341 29.70 3.29 11.83
N LEU A 342 28.54 2.97 12.38
CA LEU A 342 28.22 2.92 13.80
C LEU A 342 28.13 1.45 14.21
N TYR A 343 28.86 1.07 15.26
CA TYR A 343 28.97 -0.31 15.70
C TYR A 343 29.17 -0.41 17.23
N SER A 344 28.91 -1.59 17.79
CA SER A 344 29.35 -1.92 19.15
C SER A 344 30.81 -2.29 19.06
N ASP A 345 31.69 -1.82 19.93
CA ASP A 345 33.10 -2.21 19.91
C ASP A 345 33.49 -2.91 21.20
N LYS A 346 34.62 -3.60 21.18
CA LYS A 346 35.22 -4.23 22.35
C LYS A 346 36.68 -3.84 22.44
N ALA A 347 37.09 -3.32 23.59
CA ALA A 347 38.50 -3.12 23.91
C ALA A 347 38.84 -3.90 25.17
N ARG A 348 40.13 -4.25 25.29
CA ARG A 348 40.65 -4.73 26.56
C ARG A 348 40.67 -3.55 27.53
N GLY A 349 39.98 -3.71 28.65
CA GLY A 349 40.06 -2.75 29.74
C GLY A 349 41.44 -2.77 30.40
N PRO A 350 41.65 -1.92 31.43
CA PRO A 350 42.85 -1.96 32.27
C PRO A 350 43.07 -3.33 32.93
N ASP A 351 41.98 -4.04 33.21
CA ASP A 351 41.99 -5.42 33.65
C ASP A 351 42.03 -6.37 32.42
N PRO A 352 43.14 -7.11 32.20
CA PRO A 352 43.27 -8.00 31.05
C PRO A 352 42.28 -9.18 31.07
N SER A 353 41.58 -9.42 32.18
CA SER A 353 40.56 -10.46 32.30
C SER A 353 39.16 -10.00 31.84
N HIS A 354 38.94 -8.70 31.65
CA HIS A 354 37.65 -8.13 31.26
C HIS A 354 37.73 -7.37 29.93
N MET A 355 36.92 -7.81 28.95
CA MET A 355 36.68 -7.02 27.75
C MET A 355 35.55 -6.03 28.03
N GLU A 356 35.84 -4.74 27.86
CA GLU A 356 34.86 -3.67 27.91
C GLU A 356 34.15 -3.57 26.56
N SER A 357 32.84 -3.46 26.58
CA SER A 357 32.03 -3.23 25.38
C SER A 357 31.46 -1.82 25.43
N PHE A 358 31.53 -1.11 24.30
CA PHE A 358 31.09 0.28 24.18
C PHE A 358 30.51 0.58 22.79
N GLY A 359 30.03 1.80 22.56
CA GLY A 359 29.58 2.23 21.23
C GLY A 359 30.67 3.05 20.53
N ASN A 360 31.03 2.62 19.32
CA ASN A 360 32.09 3.24 18.54
C ASN A 360 31.64 3.50 17.10
N SER A 361 32.35 4.39 16.43
CA SER A 361 32.10 4.71 15.04
C SER A 361 33.39 4.95 14.30
N ILE A 362 33.35 4.69 13.00
CA ILE A 362 34.42 5.07 12.09
C ILE A 362 33.90 6.12 11.11
N LEU A 363 34.72 7.11 10.81
CA LEU A 363 34.50 8.02 9.68
C LEU A 363 35.46 7.62 8.57
N ALA A 364 34.92 7.38 7.38
CA ALA A 364 35.69 7.01 6.21
C ALA A 364 35.36 7.93 5.04
N ASP A 365 36.35 8.15 4.18
CA ASP A 365 36.22 8.86 2.91
C ASP A 365 36.36 7.86 1.75
N VAL A 366 35.57 8.05 0.69
CA VAL A 366 35.59 7.19 -0.49
C VAL A 366 36.12 7.96 -1.68
N GLY A 367 37.30 7.55 -2.16
CA GLY A 367 37.95 8.15 -3.32
C GLY A 367 37.28 7.79 -4.65
N GLU A 368 37.79 8.38 -5.73
CA GLU A 368 37.20 8.30 -7.08
C GLU A 368 37.15 6.88 -7.67
N LEU A 369 37.96 5.94 -7.15
CA LEU A 369 37.97 4.54 -7.59
C LEU A 369 37.36 3.59 -6.54
N GLY A 370 36.63 4.13 -5.56
CA GLY A 370 36.03 3.34 -4.49
C GLY A 370 37.01 2.94 -3.37
N ASN A 371 38.24 3.46 -3.36
CA ASN A 371 39.19 3.23 -2.27
C ASN A 371 38.71 3.90 -0.98
N VAL A 372 38.81 3.16 0.13
CA VAL A 372 38.40 3.64 1.46
C VAL A 372 39.61 4.23 2.18
N SER A 373 39.51 5.48 2.63
CA SER A 373 40.46 6.09 3.57
C SER A 373 39.79 6.35 4.91
N MET A 374 40.31 5.74 5.96
CA MET A 374 39.84 5.93 7.34
C MET A 374 40.29 7.29 7.86
N LEU A 375 39.33 8.16 8.20
CA LEU A 375 39.61 9.50 8.72
C LEU A 375 39.78 9.49 10.25
N GLY A 376 39.02 8.64 10.95
CA GLY A 376 39.14 8.53 12.40
C GLY A 376 38.13 7.57 13.02
N ASN A 377 38.35 7.28 14.29
CA ASN A 377 37.46 6.48 15.13
C ASN A 377 36.91 7.36 16.25
N PHE A 378 35.59 7.33 16.47
CA PHE A 378 34.92 8.23 17.40
C PHE A 378 33.98 7.44 18.30
N ARG A 379 34.29 7.43 19.59
CA ARG A 379 33.48 6.80 20.64
C ARG A 379 32.25 7.67 20.92
N PHE A 380 31.06 7.08 20.85
CA PHE A 380 29.80 7.82 21.07
C PHE A 380 29.12 7.48 22.40
N THR A 381 29.51 6.38 23.04
CA THR A 381 29.08 6.06 24.41
C THR A 381 30.06 5.09 25.05
N ASP A 382 30.19 5.18 26.37
CA ASP A 382 30.99 4.25 27.16
C ASP A 382 30.23 2.97 27.52
N SER A 383 28.92 2.94 27.29
CA SER A 383 28.06 1.80 27.59
C SER A 383 28.06 0.77 26.45
N ALA A 384 27.91 -0.51 26.80
CA ALA A 384 27.78 -1.57 25.81
C ALA A 384 26.50 -1.38 25.01
N VAL A 385 26.59 -1.33 23.68
CA VAL A 385 25.44 -1.10 22.80
C VAL A 385 25.13 -2.28 21.89
N ALA A 386 23.88 -2.37 21.46
CA ALA A 386 23.44 -3.31 20.44
C ALA A 386 22.23 -2.77 19.66
N ARG A 387 21.94 -3.41 18.52
CA ARG A 387 20.77 -3.14 17.66
C ARG A 387 20.70 -1.66 17.26
N LEU A 388 21.72 -1.25 16.52
CA LEU A 388 21.93 0.12 16.08
C LEU A 388 21.09 0.38 14.82
N GLU A 389 20.38 1.48 14.79
CA GLU A 389 19.74 2.03 13.59
C GLU A 389 20.01 3.53 13.55
N ALA A 390 20.19 4.10 12.37
CA ALA A 390 20.45 5.53 12.25
C ALA A 390 19.65 6.12 11.10
N THR A 391 19.40 7.43 11.20
CA THR A 391 18.75 8.18 10.13
C THR A 391 19.39 9.56 10.02
N LYS A 392 19.55 10.04 8.79
CA LYS A 392 20.02 11.41 8.55
C LYS A 392 18.94 12.41 8.94
N VAL A 393 19.37 13.48 9.61
CA VAL A 393 18.49 14.61 9.96
C VAL A 393 18.89 15.89 9.26
N SER A 394 20.14 15.98 8.79
CA SER A 394 20.63 17.03 7.92
C SER A 394 21.70 16.48 6.96
N LYS A 395 22.41 17.36 6.24
CA LYS A 395 23.53 16.95 5.38
C LYS A 395 24.68 16.33 6.16
N ASN A 396 24.91 16.81 7.38
CA ASN A 396 26.02 16.41 8.25
C ASN A 396 25.56 15.80 9.59
N GLY A 397 24.27 15.93 9.93
CA GLY A 397 23.70 15.44 11.18
C GLY A 397 22.89 14.17 10.98
N PHE A 398 22.91 13.31 11.99
CA PHE A 398 22.12 12.09 12.07
C PHE A 398 21.69 11.82 13.52
N VAL A 399 20.71 10.95 13.67
CA VAL A 399 20.34 10.39 14.97
C VAL A 399 20.54 8.89 14.95
N LEU A 400 21.19 8.40 16.00
CA LEU A 400 21.41 6.98 16.27
C LEU A 400 20.41 6.50 17.31
N ALA A 401 19.65 5.46 16.98
CA ALA A 401 18.85 4.65 17.89
C ALA A 401 19.64 3.42 18.33
N ALA A 402 19.68 3.14 19.63
CA ALA A 402 20.47 2.06 20.20
C ALA A 402 19.85 1.48 21.47
N ARG A 403 20.31 0.28 21.84
CA ARG A 403 20.06 -0.32 23.16
C ARG A 403 21.40 -0.32 23.86
N ALA A 404 21.50 0.39 24.97
CA ALA A 404 22.66 0.41 25.83
C ALA A 404 22.46 -0.48 27.06
N SER A 405 23.56 -0.85 27.70
CA SER A 405 23.56 -1.40 29.06
C SER A 405 22.90 -0.42 30.04
N PRO A 406 22.31 -0.91 31.14
CA PRO A 406 21.77 -0.02 32.16
C PRO A 406 22.84 0.93 32.70
N ALA A 407 22.47 2.20 32.89
CA ALA A 407 23.35 3.21 33.49
C ALA A 407 22.94 3.47 34.94
N VAL A 408 23.87 3.94 35.75
CA VAL A 408 23.60 4.43 37.11
C VAL A 408 23.57 5.95 37.03
N ASP A 409 22.48 6.56 37.50
CA ASP A 409 22.42 8.01 37.63
C ASP A 409 23.33 8.45 38.79
N GLU A 410 24.28 9.35 38.51
CA GLU A 410 25.25 9.84 39.49
C GLU A 410 24.58 10.63 40.62
N MET A 411 23.43 11.26 40.34
CA MET A 411 22.66 12.05 41.29
C MET A 411 21.64 11.21 42.07
N ASN A 412 21.24 10.06 41.53
CA ASN A 412 20.34 9.12 42.18
C ASN A 412 20.80 7.68 41.86
N PRO A 413 21.28 6.88 42.83
CA PRO A 413 21.92 5.58 42.59
C PRO A 413 20.99 4.49 42.04
N GLN A 414 19.82 4.85 41.50
CA GLN A 414 18.95 3.94 40.77
C GLN A 414 19.53 3.63 39.40
N THR A 415 19.57 2.34 39.10
CA THR A 415 19.90 1.85 37.77
C THR A 415 18.76 2.16 36.81
N VAL A 416 19.06 2.91 35.75
CA VAL A 416 18.14 3.27 34.68
C VAL A 416 18.41 2.37 33.48
N LYS A 417 17.37 1.70 32.97
CA LYS A 417 17.48 0.89 31.76
C LYS A 417 17.57 1.79 30.54
N GLN A 418 18.48 1.53 29.61
CA GLN A 418 18.69 2.34 28.41
C GLN A 418 18.40 1.55 27.13
N GLU A 419 17.24 0.88 27.06
CA GLU A 419 16.95 -0.01 25.93
C GLU A 419 16.35 0.69 24.69
N ALA A 420 15.82 1.91 24.86
CA ALA A 420 15.34 2.78 23.79
C ALA A 420 16.06 4.15 23.86
N MET A 421 17.33 4.13 23.51
CA MET A 421 18.22 5.28 23.56
C MET A 421 18.32 5.95 22.18
N ALA A 422 18.31 7.28 22.14
CA ALA A 422 18.59 8.09 20.96
C ALA A 422 19.78 9.03 21.24
N ILE A 423 20.75 9.09 20.32
CA ILE A 423 21.92 9.98 20.37
C ILE A 423 21.98 10.82 19.10
N TYR A 424 22.16 12.13 19.24
CA TYR A 424 22.43 13.02 18.12
C TYR A 424 23.92 12.99 17.79
N GLY A 425 24.26 12.88 16.50
CA GLY A 425 25.63 12.97 16.01
C GLY A 425 25.72 13.91 14.81
N GLU A 426 26.83 14.62 14.69
CA GLU A 426 27.07 15.54 13.58
C GLU A 426 28.55 15.55 13.16
N LEU A 427 28.77 15.67 11.85
CA LEU A 427 30.07 15.92 11.26
C LEU A 427 30.38 17.43 11.29
N VAL A 428 31.31 17.83 12.16
CA VAL A 428 31.77 19.22 12.31
C VAL A 428 33.20 19.32 11.77
N GLY A 429 33.34 19.88 10.56
CA GLY A 429 34.63 19.94 9.88
C GLY A 429 35.07 18.55 9.41
N GLU A 430 36.05 17.96 10.09
CA GLU A 430 36.54 16.58 9.84
C GLU A 430 36.29 15.64 11.02
N ASP A 431 35.74 16.16 12.11
CA ASP A 431 35.49 15.41 13.33
C ASP A 431 34.02 15.06 13.47
N LEU A 432 33.77 13.89 14.04
CA LEU A 432 32.44 13.45 14.40
C LEU A 432 32.18 13.77 15.88
N VAL A 433 31.12 14.55 16.12
CA VAL A 433 30.72 15.00 17.45
C VAL A 433 29.39 14.37 17.82
N PHE A 434 29.27 13.90 19.06
CA PHE A 434 28.05 13.30 19.61
C PHE A 434 27.54 14.13 20.79
N ASP A 435 26.21 14.26 20.91
CA ASP A 435 25.61 14.86 22.10
C ASP A 435 25.83 13.92 23.31
N PRO A 436 26.50 14.37 24.38
CA PRO A 436 26.72 13.55 25.57
C PRO A 436 25.44 13.27 26.38
N ASN A 437 24.30 13.87 26.02
CA ASN A 437 23.03 13.72 26.71
C ASN A 437 22.05 12.88 25.86
N PRO A 438 22.18 11.54 25.83
CA PRO A 438 21.23 10.70 25.12
C PRO A 438 19.81 10.86 25.70
N VAL A 439 18.82 10.79 24.82
CA VAL A 439 17.42 10.67 25.24
C VAL A 439 17.10 9.19 25.43
N ASN A 440 16.45 8.86 26.53
CA ASN A 440 15.98 7.52 26.82
C ASN A 440 14.47 7.53 26.98
N LEU A 441 13.77 6.81 26.10
CA LEU A 441 12.31 6.85 26.02
C LEU A 441 11.63 6.05 27.13
N GLU A 442 12.27 4.97 27.59
CA GLU A 442 11.66 3.97 28.47
C GLU A 442 12.61 3.60 29.62
N PRO A 443 12.90 4.54 30.56
CA PRO A 443 13.88 4.32 31.62
C PRO A 443 13.52 3.19 32.61
N LYS A 444 12.24 2.81 32.67
CA LYS A 444 11.70 1.81 33.61
C LYS A 444 11.39 0.48 32.94
N GLU A 445 11.07 0.50 31.65
CA GLU A 445 10.71 -0.68 30.87
C GLU A 445 11.94 -1.35 30.26
N GLY A 446 11.80 -2.59 29.82
CA GLY A 446 12.86 -3.35 29.16
C GLY A 446 12.28 -4.40 28.23
N GLN A 447 13.13 -5.26 27.68
CA GLN A 447 12.81 -6.16 26.58
C GLN A 447 12.46 -5.42 25.27
N ILE A 448 13.18 -4.34 24.99
CA ILE A 448 13.04 -3.60 23.73
C ILE A 448 13.96 -4.23 22.68
N TRP A 449 13.36 -4.72 21.60
CA TRP A 449 14.03 -5.58 20.63
C TRP A 449 14.22 -4.87 19.30
N ALA A 450 13.25 -4.87 18.41
CA ALA A 450 13.33 -4.20 17.11
C ALA A 450 13.06 -2.70 17.25
N ARG A 451 13.62 -1.88 16.35
CA ARG A 451 13.42 -0.43 16.35
C ARG A 451 13.71 0.20 14.99
N GLY A 452 13.16 1.37 14.76
CA GLY A 452 13.55 2.27 13.69
C GLY A 452 13.50 3.72 14.17
N VAL A 453 14.24 4.57 13.46
CA VAL A 453 14.23 6.01 13.67
C VAL A 453 14.13 6.69 12.33
N SER A 454 13.34 7.76 12.24
CA SER A 454 13.09 8.46 10.99
C SER A 454 12.85 9.94 11.22
N LEU A 455 13.34 10.77 10.29
CA LEU A 455 13.05 12.19 10.22
C LEU A 455 11.66 12.39 9.60
N ILE A 456 10.75 12.99 10.38
CA ILE A 456 9.34 13.20 9.97
C ILE A 456 9.04 14.67 9.65
N ALA A 457 9.77 15.60 10.27
CA ALA A 457 9.72 17.04 9.97
C ALA A 457 11.09 17.67 10.26
N PRO A 458 11.35 18.93 9.84
CA PRO A 458 12.56 19.64 10.23
C PRO A 458 12.75 19.63 11.75
N ASN A 459 13.87 19.08 12.21
CA ASN A 459 14.23 18.91 13.62
C ASN A 459 13.25 18.04 14.44
N THR A 460 12.42 17.22 13.81
CA THR A 460 11.49 16.33 14.50
C THR A 460 11.59 14.92 13.95
N LEU A 461 11.72 13.97 14.86
CA LEU A 461 11.96 12.56 14.57
C LEU A 461 10.85 11.71 15.18
N ALA A 462 10.56 10.59 14.54
CA ALA A 462 9.85 9.50 15.17
C ALA A 462 10.80 8.37 15.52
N TYR A 463 10.52 7.71 16.64
CA TYR A 463 11.24 6.54 17.12
C TYR A 463 10.21 5.44 17.38
N ALA A 464 10.24 4.37 16.58
CA ALA A 464 9.37 3.21 16.74
C ALA A 464 10.14 2.01 17.28
N TYR A 465 9.52 1.21 18.14
CA TYR A 465 10.16 0.02 18.72
C TYR A 465 9.16 -1.04 19.20
N GLN A 466 9.64 -2.28 19.20
CA GLN A 466 8.91 -3.41 19.78
C GLN A 466 9.16 -3.49 21.29
N ASP A 467 8.11 -3.29 22.07
CA ASP A 467 8.04 -3.61 23.50
C ASP A 467 7.70 -5.10 23.66
N GLY A 468 8.72 -5.91 23.97
CA GLY A 468 8.58 -7.36 24.13
C GLY A 468 7.86 -7.77 25.41
N LYS A 469 7.84 -6.92 26.44
CA LYS A 469 7.17 -7.22 27.72
C LYS A 469 5.65 -7.14 27.58
N ASN A 470 5.17 -6.13 26.87
CA ASN A 470 3.74 -5.91 26.66
C ASN A 470 3.23 -6.46 25.32
N SER A 471 4.11 -7.01 24.48
CA SER A 471 3.80 -7.44 23.10
C SER A 471 3.09 -6.34 22.32
N GLN A 472 3.71 -5.15 22.30
CA GLN A 472 3.18 -3.97 21.62
C GLN A 472 4.26 -3.29 20.80
N LEU A 473 3.85 -2.77 19.65
CA LEU A 473 4.64 -1.79 18.90
C LEU A 473 4.35 -0.42 19.48
N LYS A 474 5.39 0.33 19.82
CA LYS A 474 5.29 1.70 20.32
C LYS A 474 6.00 2.67 19.41
N ILE A 475 5.54 3.92 19.42
CA ILE A 475 6.15 5.04 18.71
C ILE A 475 6.20 6.26 19.64
N ALA A 476 7.28 7.04 19.55
CA ALA A 476 7.45 8.30 20.25
C ALA A 476 7.94 9.38 19.28
N VAL A 477 7.72 10.65 19.64
CA VAL A 477 8.21 11.79 18.86
C VAL A 477 9.28 12.51 19.65
N LEU A 478 10.40 12.78 18.99
CA LEU A 478 11.55 13.50 19.53
C LEU A 478 11.72 14.82 18.78
N ASP A 479 12.01 15.89 19.49
CA ASP A 479 12.42 17.17 18.90
C ASP A 479 13.91 17.41 19.15
N ILE A 480 14.60 17.92 18.13
CA ILE A 480 15.97 18.41 18.20
C ILE A 480 15.93 19.93 18.34
N HIS A 481 16.52 20.48 19.39
CA HIS A 481 16.60 21.92 19.53
C HIS A 481 17.54 22.51 18.46
N PRO A 482 17.10 23.48 17.64
CA PRO A 482 17.80 23.88 16.41
C PRO A 482 19.17 24.54 16.63
N GLN A 483 19.44 25.06 17.83
CA GLN A 483 20.71 25.73 18.15
C GLN A 483 21.66 24.90 19.01
N THR A 484 21.10 24.07 19.89
CA THR A 484 21.88 23.31 20.87
C THR A 484 22.02 21.85 20.48
N HIS A 485 21.27 21.42 19.46
CA HIS A 485 21.13 20.05 18.98
C HIS A 485 20.69 19.04 20.07
N ARG A 486 20.28 19.54 21.24
CA ARG A 486 19.76 18.71 22.33
C ARG A 486 18.43 18.12 21.93
N MET A 487 18.29 16.82 22.16
CA MET A 487 17.03 16.12 21.92
C MET A 487 16.15 16.13 23.16
N GLN A 488 14.84 16.17 22.94
CA GLN A 488 13.83 16.05 23.98
C GLN A 488 12.63 15.24 23.48
N VAL A 489 11.92 14.59 24.40
CA VAL A 489 10.68 13.88 24.08
C VAL A 489 9.57 14.91 23.87
N ALA A 490 9.10 15.04 22.63
CA ALA A 490 8.00 15.93 22.27
C ALA A 490 6.64 15.25 22.51
N HIS A 491 6.55 13.96 22.19
CA HIS A 491 5.40 13.11 22.48
C HIS A 491 5.87 11.81 23.12
N ALA A 492 5.27 11.48 24.27
CA ALA A 492 5.61 10.28 25.01
C ALA A 492 5.29 9.01 24.20
N PRO A 493 5.96 7.88 24.48
CA PRO A 493 5.68 6.66 23.74
C PRO A 493 4.21 6.22 23.88
N GLU A 494 3.59 5.93 22.75
CA GLU A 494 2.23 5.41 22.66
C GLU A 494 2.19 4.13 21.82
N ALA A 495 1.16 3.31 22.03
CA ALA A 495 1.00 2.07 21.29
C ALA A 495 0.55 2.36 19.86
N LEU A 496 1.32 1.89 18.88
CA LEU A 496 1.00 1.94 17.46
C LEU A 496 0.25 0.66 17.04
N GLY A 497 0.65 -0.49 17.57
CA GLY A 497 0.11 -1.79 17.20
C GLY A 497 0.24 -2.82 18.33
N LYS A 498 -0.52 -3.91 18.23
CA LYS A 498 -0.40 -5.07 19.11
C LYS A 498 0.43 -6.15 18.41
N GLY A 499 1.04 -7.02 19.21
CA GLY A 499 1.80 -8.14 18.69
C GLY A 499 3.29 -8.10 18.95
N VAL A 500 3.95 -9.17 18.54
CA VAL A 500 5.41 -9.26 18.51
C VAL A 500 5.86 -9.23 17.06
N SER A 501 6.54 -8.15 16.71
CA SER A 501 7.13 -8.00 15.39
C SER A 501 8.63 -8.39 15.39
N PRO A 502 9.08 -9.29 14.50
CA PRO A 502 10.49 -9.66 14.40
C PRO A 502 11.35 -8.53 13.84
N TYR A 503 10.75 -7.60 13.11
CA TYR A 503 11.38 -6.37 12.63
C TYR A 503 10.45 -5.18 12.83
N VAL A 504 11.05 -4.03 13.09
CA VAL A 504 10.40 -2.72 13.16
C VAL A 504 11.41 -1.79 12.55
N SER A 505 10.99 -0.98 11.59
CA SER A 505 11.86 0.01 10.97
C SER A 505 11.01 1.16 10.44
N MET A 506 11.67 2.27 10.11
CA MET A 506 11.01 3.50 9.72
C MET A 506 11.66 4.08 8.47
N LEU A 507 10.88 4.83 7.70
CA LEU A 507 11.32 5.45 6.46
C LEU A 507 11.16 6.96 6.55
N SER A 508 12.27 7.68 6.32
CA SER A 508 12.27 9.14 6.25
C SER A 508 11.62 9.60 4.95
N LEU A 509 10.37 10.02 5.05
CA LEU A 509 9.56 10.56 3.96
C LEU A 509 9.11 11.97 4.35
N PRO A 510 9.98 12.98 4.24
CA PRO A 510 9.54 14.36 4.36
C PRO A 510 8.70 14.69 3.10
N TYR A 511 7.43 14.27 3.10
CA TYR A 511 6.49 14.47 1.99
C TYR A 511 6.30 15.97 1.73
N SER A 512 6.18 16.76 2.79
CA SER A 512 6.43 18.20 2.81
C SER A 512 6.60 18.69 4.25
N ALA A 513 7.29 19.82 4.48
CA ALA A 513 7.33 20.42 5.82
C ALA A 513 5.94 20.87 6.32
N SER A 514 4.99 21.08 5.41
CA SER A 514 3.61 21.47 5.70
C SER A 514 2.72 20.29 6.13
N ASP A 515 3.11 19.06 5.83
CA ASP A 515 2.31 17.86 6.14
C ASP A 515 3.23 16.69 6.52
N PRO A 516 3.74 16.69 7.77
CA PRO A 516 4.69 15.69 8.25
C PRO A 516 4.01 14.36 8.63
N TYR A 517 4.58 13.25 8.15
CA TYR A 517 4.11 11.90 8.45
C TYR A 517 5.22 11.03 9.03
N ALA A 518 4.86 10.20 10.01
CA ALA A 518 5.69 9.10 10.48
C ALA A 518 5.28 7.82 9.76
N MET A 519 6.26 7.14 9.16
CA MET A 519 6.03 5.89 8.45
C MET A 519 6.84 4.76 9.06
N THR A 520 6.12 3.78 9.61
CA THR A 520 6.69 2.62 10.30
C THR A 520 6.24 1.35 9.59
N TYR A 521 7.18 0.47 9.24
CA TYR A 521 6.83 -0.86 8.71
C TYR A 521 7.26 -1.95 9.68
N PHE A 522 6.39 -2.94 9.83
CA PHE A 522 6.52 -4.04 10.78
C PHE A 522 5.69 -5.23 10.30
N GLN A 523 5.86 -6.38 10.95
CA GLN A 523 4.99 -7.53 10.79
C GLN A 523 3.83 -7.47 11.79
N GLY A 524 2.60 -7.62 11.31
CA GLY A 524 1.38 -7.77 12.11
C GLY A 524 1.25 -9.14 12.77
N ASP A 525 0.18 -9.29 13.55
CA ASP A 525 -0.10 -10.50 14.35
C ASP A 525 -0.42 -11.73 13.49
N GLU A 526 -1.05 -11.54 12.32
CA GLU A 526 -1.38 -12.66 11.41
C GLU A 526 -0.19 -13.03 10.49
N GLY A 527 0.90 -12.27 10.55
CA GLY A 527 2.14 -12.49 9.80
C GLY A 527 2.27 -11.70 8.50
N GLU A 528 1.27 -10.89 8.17
CA GLU A 528 1.31 -9.89 7.13
C GLU A 528 2.30 -8.77 7.47
N SER A 529 2.90 -8.17 6.45
CA SER A 529 3.73 -6.98 6.61
C SER A 529 2.85 -5.75 6.49
N LEU A 530 2.78 -4.99 7.58
CA LEU A 530 2.01 -3.76 7.70
C LEU A 530 2.91 -2.54 7.54
N LEU A 531 2.29 -1.47 7.06
CA LEU A 531 2.82 -0.13 7.01
C LEU A 531 1.87 0.77 7.76
N SER A 532 2.33 1.37 8.85
CA SER A 532 1.56 2.35 9.61
C SER A 532 2.02 3.75 9.27
N ILE A 533 1.07 4.59 8.86
CA ILE A 533 1.29 5.98 8.49
C ILE A 533 0.51 6.85 9.48
N CYS A 534 1.23 7.67 10.25
CA CYS A 534 0.63 8.59 11.20
C CYS A 534 0.93 10.04 10.79
N GLY A 535 -0.09 10.87 10.71
CA GLY A 535 0.08 12.32 10.54
C GLY A 535 0.59 12.94 11.83
N LEU A 536 1.39 14.01 11.73
CA LEU A 536 1.89 14.76 12.87
C LEU A 536 1.17 16.11 12.97
N SER A 537 0.46 16.33 14.07
CA SER A 537 -0.22 17.60 14.37
C SER A 537 0.77 18.75 14.65
N ALA A 538 0.27 19.98 14.65
CA ALA A 538 1.04 21.17 15.04
C ALA A 538 1.60 21.09 16.48
N GLU A 539 0.93 20.31 17.35
CA GLU A 539 1.35 20.05 18.73
C GLU A 539 2.37 18.91 18.85
N ARG A 540 2.93 18.45 17.73
CA ARG A 540 3.87 17.32 17.65
C ARG A 540 3.30 15.98 18.15
N ARG A 541 1.97 15.84 18.14
CA ARG A 541 1.28 14.59 18.44
C ARG A 541 0.97 13.82 17.16
N LEU A 542 1.17 12.51 17.21
CA LEU A 542 0.74 11.62 16.14
C LEU A 542 -0.79 11.50 16.16
N GLN A 543 -1.40 11.51 14.98
CA GLN A 543 -2.84 11.45 14.78
C GLN A 543 -3.14 10.73 13.47
N ASN A 544 -4.37 10.23 13.34
CA ASN A 544 -4.86 9.57 12.12
C ASN A 544 -3.91 8.45 11.64
N CYS A 545 -3.42 7.64 12.57
CA CYS A 545 -2.59 6.49 12.23
C CYS A 545 -3.43 5.45 11.49
N GLU A 546 -2.99 5.09 10.29
CA GLU A 546 -3.65 4.11 9.44
C GLU A 546 -2.66 3.00 9.09
N ASP A 547 -3.08 1.76 9.31
CA ASP A 547 -2.30 0.55 9.02
C ASP A 547 -2.72 -0.03 7.67
N PHE A 548 -1.74 -0.26 6.81
CA PHE A 548 -1.93 -0.79 5.46
C PHE A 548 -1.10 -2.07 5.28
N PRO A 549 -1.72 -3.20 4.92
CA PRO A 549 -0.97 -4.37 4.51
C PRO A 549 -0.32 -4.09 3.15
N TRP A 550 1.02 -4.05 3.10
CA TRP A 550 1.76 -3.90 1.84
C TRP A 550 2.24 -5.24 1.29
N LEU A 551 2.30 -6.27 2.13
CA LEU A 551 2.61 -7.65 1.73
C LEU A 551 1.88 -8.64 2.63
N THR A 552 1.09 -9.54 2.04
CA THR A 552 0.32 -10.56 2.78
C THR A 552 1.16 -11.77 3.17
N GLN A 553 2.39 -11.86 2.66
CA GLN A 553 3.31 -12.96 2.95
C GLN A 553 4.31 -12.57 4.04
N LYS A 554 4.64 -13.56 4.89
CA LYS A 554 5.76 -13.43 5.85
C LYS A 554 7.07 -13.19 5.11
N VAL A 555 7.93 -12.38 5.70
CA VAL A 555 9.29 -12.12 5.20
C VAL A 555 10.32 -12.60 6.21
N SER A 556 11.46 -13.09 5.73
CA SER A 556 12.61 -13.45 6.58
C SER A 556 13.51 -12.25 6.85
N SER A 557 13.59 -11.32 5.89
CA SER A 557 14.37 -10.09 5.99
C SER A 557 13.73 -9.02 5.12
N VAL A 558 13.73 -7.76 5.57
CA VAL A 558 13.18 -6.63 4.82
C VAL A 558 13.93 -5.34 5.16
N SER A 559 14.12 -4.51 4.15
CA SER A 559 14.66 -3.17 4.28
C SER A 559 13.98 -2.26 3.27
N GLY A 560 13.78 -1.00 3.65
CA GLY A 560 13.21 0.03 2.77
C GLY A 560 14.11 1.25 2.66
N ALA A 561 13.96 1.96 1.55
CA ALA A 561 14.60 3.24 1.33
C ALA A 561 13.63 4.22 0.65
N SER A 562 13.69 5.49 1.07
CA SER A 562 12.97 6.58 0.41
C SER A 562 13.68 6.97 -0.88
N LEU A 563 12.93 7.06 -1.97
CA LEU A 563 13.42 7.52 -3.28
C LEU A 563 13.25 9.04 -3.45
N GLY A 564 12.71 9.73 -2.44
CA GLY A 564 12.19 11.08 -2.62
C GLY A 564 10.81 11.09 -3.28
N ASP A 565 10.20 12.28 -3.35
CA ASP A 565 8.89 12.52 -3.96
C ASP A 565 7.76 11.61 -3.42
N GLY A 566 7.85 11.19 -2.15
CA GLY A 566 6.89 10.27 -1.52
C GLY A 566 6.96 8.82 -2.00
N ARG A 567 7.94 8.46 -2.85
CA ARG A 567 8.14 7.08 -3.32
C ARG A 567 9.11 6.33 -2.41
N VAL A 568 8.89 5.03 -2.28
CA VAL A 568 9.70 4.13 -1.49
C VAL A 568 9.98 2.87 -2.29
N VAL A 569 11.19 2.35 -2.12
CA VAL A 569 11.55 0.99 -2.53
C VAL A 569 11.68 0.12 -1.29
N MET A 570 11.10 -1.08 -1.35
CA MET A 570 11.34 -2.15 -0.38
C MET A 570 12.06 -3.29 -1.06
N ALA A 571 13.09 -3.81 -0.40
CA ALA A 571 13.74 -5.06 -0.75
C ALA A 571 13.54 -6.06 0.38
N PHE A 572 13.14 -7.28 0.06
CA PHE A 572 12.85 -8.30 1.06
C PHE A 572 13.15 -9.70 0.55
N ALA A 573 13.28 -10.65 1.47
CA ALA A 573 13.41 -12.07 1.18
C ALA A 573 12.25 -12.84 1.80
N THR A 574 11.75 -13.83 1.08
CA THR A 574 10.75 -14.78 1.60
C THR A 574 11.41 -15.74 2.60
N PRO A 575 10.63 -16.54 3.35
CA PRO A 575 11.17 -17.63 4.18
C PRO A 575 11.92 -18.70 3.38
N SER A 576 11.66 -18.80 2.07
CA SER A 576 12.43 -19.65 1.15
C SER A 576 13.72 -19.00 0.63
N GLY A 577 14.06 -17.79 1.09
CA GLY A 577 15.25 -17.05 0.71
C GLY A 577 15.20 -16.42 -0.68
N VAL A 578 14.03 -16.33 -1.32
CA VAL A 578 13.92 -15.71 -2.65
C VAL A 578 13.81 -14.19 -2.47
N PRO A 579 14.72 -13.39 -3.05
CA PRO A 579 14.68 -11.93 -2.92
C PRO A 579 13.72 -11.28 -3.91
N TYR A 580 12.94 -10.34 -3.40
CA TYR A 580 12.01 -9.51 -4.14
C TYR A 580 12.27 -8.03 -3.87
N TYR A 581 11.77 -7.19 -4.75
CA TYR A 581 11.58 -5.77 -4.50
C TYR A 581 10.15 -5.36 -4.82
N SER A 582 9.69 -4.29 -4.19
CA SER A 582 8.43 -3.61 -4.52
C SER A 582 8.63 -2.11 -4.39
N LEU A 583 7.86 -1.37 -5.19
CA LEU A 583 7.78 0.07 -5.16
C LEU A 583 6.39 0.47 -4.72
N PHE A 584 6.28 1.51 -3.90
CA PHE A 584 5.01 2.15 -3.58
C PHE A 584 5.21 3.65 -3.42
N GLY A 585 4.12 4.39 -3.67
CA GLY A 585 4.05 5.83 -3.44
C GLY A 585 3.07 6.14 -2.31
N LEU A 586 3.37 7.18 -1.54
CA LEU A 586 2.40 7.80 -0.65
C LEU A 586 1.58 8.83 -1.42
N SER A 587 0.26 8.70 -1.33
CA SER A 587 -0.68 9.69 -1.87
C SER A 587 -0.61 10.99 -1.08
N LYS A 588 -0.79 12.11 -1.78
CA LYS A 588 -1.29 13.33 -1.15
C LYS A 588 -2.72 13.03 -0.69
N LYS A 589 -3.04 13.19 0.59
CA LYS A 589 -4.44 13.31 1.02
C LYS A 589 -4.93 14.73 0.78
#